data_AF-K0V6I7-F1
#
_entry.id   AF-K0V6I7-F1
#
_cell.length_a   1.000
_cell.length_b   1.000
_cell.length_c   1.000
_cell.angle_alpha   90.00
_cell.angle_beta   90.00
_cell.angle_gamma   90.00
#
_symmetry.space_group_name_H-M   'P 1'
#
loop_
_entity.id
_entity.type
_entity.pdbx_description
1 polymer ?
#
loop_
_entity_poly.entity_id
_entity_poly.type
_entity_poly.pdbx_seq_one_letter_code
_entity_poly.pdbx_strand_id
1 'polypeptide(L)'
;MTGRALTDAELAAWQSALDLWGVQLHPPNMVRDSATGTFAWFTFPPSISIDLDELTRQGAENHLISVFAHEIGHHVLSPSTRIVSFKLAQQMARAIVASDPRRAVPVTSMACHLSNLWSDLLINDRVVRMQRRLHPGAEPDMIALWRTLTAREPVTNAAWWVLMRAYELLWSLPSNTLCPNDPPSVPEAVREDVRARQDVDPATLDVSMVREDLREKERTHRAAAMRVRAIQDELLLSQPVQPVADAEYVAQAVRTFGADPVSGALTFGMVLVPYLVLESMIPDRADLPAGGCAEHGGAPATAAELAQVLADPRLDEPPVHPAAAAVGASVSEQMSGQSYGIAETLALFAGSDPNAVMLAWYEAQARPWIRPLLQSGRGVADHGIPGPLETWELGDDATELDWPATLAVNPVVVPGVTTRRRTQLPDDPVTTTEAVTLDLYIDSSGSMPRPERGSPAVLAGMILVLSV
;
A
#
# COMPACT_ATOMS: atom_id res chain seq x y z
N MET A 1 -8.96 -30.60 -13.27
CA MET A 1 -9.27 -30.56 -11.83
C MET A 1 -10.38 -31.55 -11.53
N THR A 2 -10.07 -32.64 -10.82
CA THR A 2 -11.08 -33.55 -10.26
C THR A 2 -11.17 -33.27 -8.76
N GLY A 3 -12.38 -33.01 -8.27
CA GLY A 3 -12.62 -32.75 -6.85
C GLY A 3 -13.22 -33.97 -6.14
N ARG A 4 -12.98 -34.11 -4.84
CA ARG A 4 -13.69 -35.07 -3.98
C ARG A 4 -14.21 -34.40 -2.71
N ALA A 5 -15.22 -35.01 -2.09
CA ALA A 5 -15.62 -34.64 -0.74
C ALA A 5 -14.52 -35.00 0.27
N LEU A 6 -14.52 -34.28 1.40
CA LEU A 6 -13.70 -34.59 2.56
C LEU A 6 -14.11 -35.96 3.13
N THR A 7 -13.12 -36.69 3.63
CA THR A 7 -13.34 -37.87 4.48
C THR A 7 -13.73 -37.44 5.89
N ASP A 8 -14.26 -38.35 6.70
CA ASP A 8 -14.66 -38.05 8.09
C ASP A 8 -13.49 -37.51 8.93
N ALA A 9 -12.27 -38.04 8.73
CA ALA A 9 -11.07 -37.58 9.42
C ALA A 9 -10.68 -36.15 9.01
N GLU A 10 -10.75 -35.83 7.72
CA GLU A 10 -10.45 -34.48 7.23
C GLU A 10 -11.53 -33.49 7.65
N LEU A 11 -12.79 -33.92 7.72
CA LEU A 11 -13.89 -33.10 8.21
C LEU A 11 -13.70 -32.76 9.71
N ALA A 12 -13.24 -33.72 10.51
CA ALA A 12 -12.90 -33.47 11.91
C ALA A 12 -11.69 -32.53 12.07
N ALA A 13 -10.68 -32.66 11.21
CA ALA A 13 -9.55 -31.73 11.18
C ALA A 13 -9.98 -30.31 10.76
N TRP A 14 -10.86 -30.20 9.75
CA TRP A 14 -11.45 -28.94 9.32
C TRP A 14 -12.25 -28.28 10.44
N GLN A 15 -13.09 -29.03 11.15
CA GLN A 15 -13.86 -28.50 12.27
C GLN A 15 -12.94 -28.02 13.41
N SER A 16 -11.87 -28.77 13.70
CA SER A 16 -10.88 -28.36 14.71
C SER A 16 -10.19 -27.05 14.34
N ALA A 17 -9.90 -26.85 13.05
CA ALA A 17 -9.31 -25.61 12.54
C ALA A 17 -10.29 -24.42 12.60
N LEU A 18 -11.58 -24.64 12.30
CA LEU A 18 -12.64 -23.65 12.47
C LEU A 18 -12.79 -23.24 13.94
N ASP A 19 -12.80 -24.22 14.84
CA ASP A 19 -12.94 -24.00 16.28
C ASP A 19 -11.73 -23.21 16.84
N LEU A 20 -10.53 -23.44 16.30
CA LEU A 20 -9.32 -22.71 16.67
C LEU A 20 -9.45 -21.20 16.41
N TRP A 21 -10.07 -20.83 15.29
CA TRP A 21 -10.33 -19.44 14.91
C TRP A 21 -11.65 -18.89 15.46
N GLY A 22 -12.58 -19.76 15.86
CA GLY A 22 -13.93 -19.40 16.30
C GLY A 22 -14.81 -18.86 15.17
N VAL A 23 -14.66 -19.42 13.95
CA VAL A 23 -15.37 -18.95 12.75
C VAL A 23 -16.16 -20.07 12.08
N GLN A 24 -17.02 -19.71 11.13
CA GLN A 24 -17.75 -20.65 10.29
C GLN A 24 -17.44 -20.34 8.83
N LEU A 25 -16.93 -21.34 8.11
CA LEU A 25 -16.67 -21.29 6.68
C LEU A 25 -17.14 -22.61 6.05
N HIS A 26 -17.48 -22.56 4.76
CA HIS A 26 -17.81 -23.77 4.02
C HIS A 26 -16.57 -24.68 3.90
N PRO A 27 -16.74 -26.00 3.73
CA PRO A 27 -15.61 -26.90 3.59
C PRO A 27 -14.71 -26.55 2.40
N PRO A 28 -13.40 -26.85 2.48
CA PRO A 28 -12.46 -26.64 1.39
C PRO A 28 -12.72 -27.61 0.23
N ASN A 29 -12.30 -27.21 -0.96
CA ASN A 29 -12.32 -28.05 -2.14
C ASN A 29 -11.08 -28.94 -2.18
N MET A 30 -11.25 -30.25 -1.99
CA MET A 30 -10.14 -31.21 -2.11
C MET A 30 -9.97 -31.58 -3.58
N VAL A 31 -8.87 -31.18 -4.20
CA VAL A 31 -8.63 -31.31 -5.64
C VAL A 31 -7.33 -32.07 -5.93
N ARG A 32 -7.15 -32.42 -7.20
CA ARG A 32 -5.89 -32.93 -7.76
C ARG A 32 -5.53 -32.04 -8.94
N ASP A 33 -4.52 -31.19 -8.75
CA ASP A 33 -4.15 -30.17 -9.74
C ASP A 33 -2.66 -29.80 -9.73
N SER A 34 -1.88 -30.56 -10.50
CA SER A 34 -0.44 -30.33 -10.64
C SER A 34 -0.05 -28.99 -11.28
N ALA A 35 -1.00 -28.19 -11.76
CA ALA A 35 -0.70 -26.94 -12.46
C ALA A 35 -0.37 -25.76 -11.53
N THR A 36 -0.88 -25.76 -10.30
CA THR A 36 -0.74 -24.61 -9.37
C THR A 36 0.61 -24.59 -8.66
N GLY A 37 1.23 -25.75 -8.45
CA GLY A 37 2.56 -25.87 -7.83
C GLY A 37 2.62 -25.58 -6.32
N THR A 38 1.47 -25.34 -5.68
CA THR A 38 1.31 -25.20 -4.21
C THR A 38 0.31 -26.24 -3.71
N PHE A 39 0.41 -26.68 -2.44
CA PHE A 39 -0.53 -27.65 -1.89
C PHE A 39 -1.85 -27.01 -1.45
N ALA A 40 -1.88 -25.69 -1.30
CA ALA A 40 -3.09 -24.95 -0.97
C ALA A 40 -3.16 -23.60 -1.69
N TRP A 41 -4.38 -23.10 -1.88
CA TRP A 41 -4.63 -21.73 -2.31
C TRP A 41 -6.00 -21.24 -1.84
N PHE A 42 -6.11 -19.91 -1.73
CA PHE A 42 -7.35 -19.22 -1.40
C PHE A 42 -7.76 -18.23 -2.49
N THR A 43 -9.05 -17.92 -2.55
CA THR A 43 -9.61 -16.93 -3.49
C THR A 43 -10.62 -16.01 -2.81
N PHE A 44 -10.98 -14.93 -3.53
CA PHE A 44 -12.10 -14.05 -3.19
C PHE A 44 -13.17 -14.10 -4.29
N PRO A 45 -14.47 -14.32 -3.97
CA PRO A 45 -15.07 -14.58 -2.65
C PRO A 45 -14.44 -15.79 -1.91
N PRO A 46 -14.53 -15.83 -0.56
CA PRO A 46 -13.80 -16.81 0.24
C PRO A 46 -14.00 -18.23 -0.27
N SER A 47 -12.90 -18.89 -0.62
CA SER A 47 -12.87 -20.29 -0.99
C SER A 47 -11.45 -20.81 -0.82
N ILE A 48 -11.33 -22.01 -0.27
CA ILE A 48 -10.07 -22.70 -0.02
C ILE A 48 -10.03 -23.95 -0.89
N SER A 49 -8.89 -24.21 -1.51
CA SER A 49 -8.64 -25.42 -2.29
C SER A 49 -7.33 -26.06 -1.84
N ILE A 50 -7.33 -27.39 -1.73
CA ILE A 50 -6.17 -28.18 -1.32
C ILE A 50 -5.85 -29.19 -2.41
N ASP A 51 -4.63 -29.15 -2.95
CA ASP A 51 -4.13 -30.20 -3.85
C ASP A 51 -3.56 -31.37 -3.04
N LEU A 52 -4.25 -32.50 -3.14
CA LEU A 52 -3.90 -33.74 -2.45
C LEU A 52 -2.54 -34.31 -2.88
N ASP A 53 -2.18 -34.17 -4.16
CA ASP A 53 -0.95 -34.74 -4.68
C ASP A 53 0.27 -33.95 -4.19
N GLU A 54 0.18 -32.63 -4.23
CA GLU A 54 1.23 -31.75 -3.73
C GLU A 54 1.32 -31.79 -2.19
N LEU A 55 0.18 -31.85 -1.48
CA LEU A 55 0.14 -32.02 -0.03
C LEU A 55 0.91 -33.28 0.42
N THR A 56 0.65 -34.41 -0.26
CA THR A 56 1.33 -35.68 -0.01
C THR A 56 2.81 -35.62 -0.40
N ARG A 57 3.11 -34.98 -1.54
CA ARG A 57 4.50 -34.82 -2.00
C ARG A 57 5.35 -34.08 -0.97
N GLN A 58 4.76 -33.09 -0.30
CA GLN A 58 5.44 -32.25 0.70
C GLN A 58 5.44 -32.88 2.11
N GLY A 59 4.64 -33.91 2.37
CA GLY A 59 4.52 -34.54 3.69
C GLY A 59 3.57 -33.80 4.65
N ALA A 60 2.81 -32.84 4.14
CA ALA A 60 1.92 -31.97 4.92
C ALA A 60 0.57 -32.64 5.26
N GLU A 61 0.28 -33.82 4.69
CA GLU A 61 -0.95 -34.58 4.92
C GLU A 61 -1.13 -35.04 6.37
N ASN A 62 -0.03 -35.09 7.15
CA ASN A 62 -0.06 -35.44 8.57
C ASN A 62 -0.37 -34.24 9.48
N HIS A 63 -0.46 -33.03 8.92
CA HIS A 63 -0.61 -31.77 9.64
C HIS A 63 -1.86 -30.99 9.20
N LEU A 64 -2.92 -31.70 8.79
CA LEU A 64 -4.12 -31.11 8.20
C LEU A 64 -4.79 -30.03 9.06
N ILE A 65 -4.77 -30.16 10.38
CA ILE A 65 -5.35 -29.14 11.27
C ILE A 65 -4.60 -27.81 11.08
N SER A 66 -3.27 -27.84 11.04
CA SER A 66 -2.44 -26.64 10.84
C SER A 66 -2.56 -26.09 9.43
N VAL A 67 -2.61 -26.95 8.40
CA VAL A 67 -2.84 -26.54 7.02
C VAL A 67 -4.19 -25.83 6.90
N PHE A 68 -5.28 -26.43 7.37
CA PHE A 68 -6.59 -25.79 7.34
C PHE A 68 -6.65 -24.51 8.17
N ALA A 69 -6.04 -24.50 9.35
CA ALA A 69 -5.99 -23.29 10.18
C ALA A 69 -5.21 -22.17 9.49
N HIS A 70 -4.18 -22.49 8.71
CA HIS A 70 -3.47 -21.51 7.89
C HIS A 70 -4.38 -20.92 6.82
N GLU A 71 -5.04 -21.76 6.03
CA GLU A 71 -5.92 -21.30 4.94
C GLU A 71 -7.10 -20.47 5.45
N ILE A 72 -7.70 -20.87 6.57
CA ILE A 72 -8.74 -20.07 7.25
C ILE A 72 -8.16 -18.70 7.65
N GLY A 73 -6.91 -18.65 8.09
CA GLY A 73 -6.19 -17.44 8.43
C GLY A 73 -6.15 -16.41 7.29
N HIS A 74 -6.12 -16.83 6.03
CA HIS A 74 -6.17 -15.91 4.90
C HIS A 74 -7.50 -15.18 4.75
N HIS A 75 -8.59 -15.76 5.25
CA HIS A 75 -9.91 -15.13 5.25
C HIS A 75 -10.23 -14.38 6.54
N VAL A 76 -9.55 -14.69 7.64
CA VAL A 76 -9.85 -14.13 8.98
C VAL A 76 -8.83 -13.08 9.42
N LEU A 77 -7.55 -13.24 9.06
CA LEU A 77 -6.46 -12.40 9.53
C LEU A 77 -5.80 -11.57 8.43
N SER A 78 -5.17 -12.23 7.44
CA SER A 78 -4.41 -11.52 6.39
C SER A 78 -4.40 -12.31 5.08
N PRO A 79 -4.85 -11.73 3.96
CA PRO A 79 -5.37 -10.38 3.83
C PRO A 79 -6.80 -10.21 4.40
N SER A 80 -7.52 -11.30 4.70
CA SER A 80 -8.94 -11.34 5.11
C SER A 80 -9.93 -10.84 4.04
N THR A 81 -9.61 -9.74 3.37
CA THR A 81 -10.41 -9.18 2.28
C THR A 81 -9.53 -8.89 1.08
N ARG A 82 -10.16 -8.92 -0.09
CA ARG A 82 -9.53 -8.55 -1.35
C ARG A 82 -9.00 -7.11 -1.38
N ILE A 83 -9.70 -6.17 -0.73
CA ILE A 83 -9.24 -4.78 -0.58
C ILE A 83 -7.91 -4.73 0.18
N VAL A 84 -7.78 -5.50 1.27
CA VAL A 84 -6.51 -5.58 2.01
C VAL A 84 -5.44 -6.26 1.17
N SER A 85 -5.74 -7.31 0.41
CA SER A 85 -4.77 -7.93 -0.52
C SER A 85 -4.17 -6.89 -1.47
N PHE A 86 -5.00 -6.04 -2.09
CA PHE A 86 -4.52 -4.94 -2.93
C PHE A 86 -3.68 -3.90 -2.18
N LYS A 87 -4.02 -3.59 -0.92
CA LYS A 87 -3.21 -2.70 -0.07
C LYS A 87 -1.84 -3.30 0.24
N LEU A 88 -1.76 -4.61 0.53
CA LEU A 88 -0.49 -5.31 0.74
C LEU A 88 0.35 -5.28 -0.53
N ALA A 89 -0.23 -5.63 -1.68
CA ALA A 89 0.46 -5.58 -2.97
C ALA A 89 1.01 -4.18 -3.27
N GLN A 90 0.22 -3.13 -3.01
CA GLN A 90 0.66 -1.75 -3.16
C GLN A 90 1.86 -1.41 -2.24
N GLN A 91 1.81 -1.78 -0.95
CA GLN A 91 2.93 -1.56 -0.02
C GLN A 91 4.20 -2.31 -0.44
N MET A 92 4.06 -3.56 -0.89
CA MET A 92 5.20 -4.34 -1.38
C MET A 92 5.77 -3.72 -2.65
N ALA A 93 4.93 -3.26 -3.57
CA ALA A 93 5.37 -2.58 -4.79
C ALA A 93 6.12 -1.27 -4.49
N ARG A 94 5.68 -0.52 -3.48
CA ARG A 94 6.39 0.68 -2.98
C ARG A 94 7.76 0.33 -2.41
N ALA A 95 7.86 -0.72 -1.60
CA ALA A 95 9.14 -1.21 -1.09
C ALA A 95 10.09 -1.65 -2.21
N ILE A 96 9.55 -2.34 -3.23
CA ILE A 96 10.31 -2.77 -4.40
C ILE A 96 10.88 -1.58 -5.15
N VAL A 97 10.05 -0.60 -5.52
CA VAL A 97 10.50 0.57 -6.28
C VAL A 97 11.51 1.42 -5.48
N ALA A 98 11.36 1.49 -4.16
CA ALA A 98 12.30 2.22 -3.31
C ALA A 98 13.66 1.52 -3.15
N SER A 99 13.70 0.18 -3.22
CA SER A 99 14.90 -0.62 -2.94
C SER A 99 15.58 -1.18 -4.20
N ASP A 100 14.87 -1.20 -5.34
CA ASP A 100 15.37 -1.65 -6.63
C ASP A 100 15.35 -0.51 -7.67
N PRO A 101 16.34 0.41 -7.63
CA PRO A 101 16.41 1.54 -8.55
C PRO A 101 16.60 1.13 -10.02
N ARG A 102 16.92 -0.15 -10.29
CA ARG A 102 17.17 -0.68 -11.63
C ARG A 102 15.99 -1.39 -12.24
N ARG A 103 14.96 -1.69 -11.44
CA ARG A 103 13.84 -2.54 -11.85
C ARG A 103 14.37 -3.90 -12.34
N ALA A 104 15.33 -4.46 -11.60
CA ALA A 104 15.88 -5.78 -11.83
C ALA A 104 14.84 -6.88 -11.55
N VAL A 105 13.96 -6.68 -10.57
CA VAL A 105 12.89 -7.63 -10.23
C VAL A 105 11.54 -7.22 -10.82
N PRO A 106 10.69 -8.19 -11.23
CA PRO A 106 9.36 -7.90 -11.73
C PRO A 106 8.44 -7.43 -10.59
N VAL A 107 8.13 -6.13 -10.56
CA VAL A 107 7.41 -5.48 -9.46
C VAL A 107 6.08 -6.17 -9.13
N THR A 108 5.22 -6.42 -10.11
CA THR A 108 3.86 -6.95 -9.87
C THR A 108 3.89 -8.36 -9.28
N SER A 109 4.61 -9.30 -9.90
CA SER A 109 4.65 -10.68 -9.41
C SER A 109 5.37 -10.78 -8.07
N MET A 110 6.45 -10.02 -7.88
CA MET A 110 7.19 -10.00 -6.63
C MET A 110 6.38 -9.35 -5.49
N ALA A 111 5.61 -8.31 -5.78
CA ALA A 111 4.72 -7.69 -4.80
C ALA A 111 3.65 -8.66 -4.30
N CYS A 112 3.03 -9.42 -5.21
CA CYS A 112 2.08 -10.47 -4.85
C CYS A 112 2.73 -11.56 -3.99
N HIS A 113 3.92 -12.03 -4.39
CA HIS A 113 4.64 -13.08 -3.65
C HIS A 113 5.04 -12.62 -2.24
N LEU A 114 5.58 -11.41 -2.10
CA LEU A 114 5.91 -10.85 -0.78
C LEU A 114 4.67 -10.62 0.08
N SER A 115 3.55 -10.22 -0.52
CA SER A 115 2.28 -10.05 0.20
C SER A 115 1.76 -11.38 0.76
N ASN A 116 1.96 -12.47 0.01
CA ASN A 116 1.66 -13.83 0.46
C ASN A 116 2.56 -14.21 1.63
N LEU A 117 3.89 -14.11 1.46
CA LEU A 117 4.87 -14.45 2.51
C LEU A 117 4.65 -13.66 3.82
N TRP A 118 4.30 -12.38 3.71
CA TRP A 118 3.94 -11.55 4.85
C TRP A 118 2.68 -12.07 5.55
N SER A 119 1.64 -12.37 4.78
CA SER A 119 0.39 -12.91 5.32
C SER A 119 0.61 -14.27 5.98
N ASP A 120 1.37 -15.16 5.35
CA ASP A 120 1.70 -16.48 5.86
C ASP A 120 2.41 -16.38 7.21
N LEU A 121 3.40 -15.48 7.31
CA LEU A 121 4.15 -15.25 8.54
C LEU A 121 3.26 -14.80 9.70
N LEU A 122 2.34 -13.86 9.45
CA LEU A 122 1.36 -13.40 10.44
C LEU A 122 0.40 -14.52 10.87
N ILE A 123 -0.12 -15.26 9.90
CA ILE A 123 -1.05 -16.37 10.14
C ILE A 123 -0.37 -17.48 10.93
N ASN A 124 0.84 -17.88 10.53
CA ASN A 124 1.56 -18.96 11.17
C ASN A 124 1.93 -18.63 12.62
N ASP A 125 2.40 -17.41 12.90
CA ASP A 125 2.62 -16.96 14.28
C ASP A 125 1.31 -16.98 15.09
N ARG A 126 0.20 -16.53 14.48
CA ARG A 126 -1.11 -16.54 15.14
C ARG A 126 -1.58 -17.97 15.45
N VAL A 127 -1.48 -18.90 14.50
CA VAL A 127 -1.86 -20.31 14.67
C VAL A 127 -1.03 -20.98 15.76
N VAL A 128 0.31 -20.79 15.74
CA VAL A 128 1.19 -21.31 16.79
C VAL A 128 0.77 -20.82 18.18
N ARG A 129 0.46 -19.52 18.33
CA ARG A 129 -0.01 -18.97 19.61
C ARG A 129 -1.33 -19.58 20.05
N MET A 130 -2.27 -19.81 19.14
CA MET A 130 -3.57 -20.42 19.47
C MET A 130 -3.40 -21.89 19.87
N GLN A 131 -2.61 -22.67 19.14
CA GLN A 131 -2.29 -24.05 19.46
C GLN A 131 -1.59 -24.19 20.82
N ARG A 132 -0.64 -23.30 21.16
CA ARG A 132 -0.01 -23.25 22.49
C ARG A 132 -0.99 -23.00 23.63
N ARG A 133 -2.02 -22.19 23.39
CA ARG A 133 -3.06 -21.92 24.39
C ARG A 133 -3.98 -23.13 24.58
N LEU A 134 -4.31 -23.82 23.50
CA LEU A 134 -5.19 -25.00 23.53
C LEU A 134 -4.49 -26.21 24.14
N HIS A 135 -3.20 -26.39 23.86
CA HIS A 135 -2.39 -27.50 24.35
C HIS A 135 -1.08 -27.00 25.00
N PRO A 136 -1.14 -26.46 26.24
CA PRO A 136 0.04 -25.97 26.93
C PRO A 136 1.08 -27.07 27.15
N GLY A 137 2.35 -26.80 26.77
CA GLY A 137 3.46 -27.72 26.95
C GLY A 137 3.62 -28.78 25.85
N ALA A 138 2.66 -28.91 24.94
CA ALA A 138 2.82 -29.68 23.71
C ALA A 138 3.47 -28.82 22.62
N GLU A 139 4.20 -29.46 21.70
CA GLU A 139 4.66 -28.77 20.50
C GLU A 139 3.45 -28.45 19.59
N PRO A 140 3.28 -27.19 19.17
CA PRO A 140 2.26 -26.83 18.18
C PRO A 140 2.47 -27.58 16.86
N ASP A 141 1.39 -28.15 16.31
CA ASP A 141 1.41 -28.89 15.05
C ASP A 141 1.94 -28.05 13.87
N MET A 142 1.72 -26.73 13.90
CA MET A 142 2.27 -25.81 12.90
C MET A 142 3.81 -25.80 12.89
N ILE A 143 4.46 -25.94 14.05
CA ILE A 143 5.92 -26.02 14.13
C ILE A 143 6.41 -27.35 13.54
N ALA A 144 5.71 -28.44 13.80
CA ALA A 144 6.03 -29.75 13.23
C ALA A 144 5.88 -29.76 11.70
N LEU A 145 4.80 -29.15 11.19
CA LEU A 145 4.61 -28.93 9.75
C LEU A 145 5.78 -28.19 9.12
N TRP A 146 6.19 -27.05 9.69
CA TRP A 146 7.29 -26.27 9.14
C TRP A 146 8.62 -27.02 9.15
N ARG A 147 8.90 -27.85 10.17
CA ARG A 147 10.07 -28.75 10.13
C ARG A 147 10.00 -29.75 8.99
N THR A 148 8.82 -30.31 8.73
CA THR A 148 8.60 -31.23 7.59
C THR A 148 8.86 -30.53 6.26
N LEU A 149 8.34 -29.30 6.09
CA LEU A 149 8.51 -28.51 4.87
C LEU A 149 9.97 -28.10 4.65
N THR A 150 10.71 -27.73 5.71
CA THR A 150 12.10 -27.27 5.58
C THR A 150 13.13 -28.41 5.57
N ALA A 151 12.77 -29.63 5.97
CA ALA A 151 13.72 -30.75 6.05
C ALA A 151 14.24 -31.24 4.69
N ARG A 152 13.52 -30.92 3.60
CA ARG A 152 13.77 -31.53 2.27
C ARG A 152 14.72 -30.72 1.40
N GLU A 153 14.85 -29.42 1.66
CA GLU A 153 15.66 -28.51 0.85
C GLU A 153 16.53 -27.62 1.74
N PRO A 154 17.86 -27.59 1.52
CA PRO A 154 18.73 -26.71 2.29
C PRO A 154 18.40 -25.25 1.99
N VAL A 155 18.46 -24.41 3.03
CA VAL A 155 18.30 -22.96 2.90
C VAL A 155 19.50 -22.39 2.13
N THR A 156 19.34 -22.15 0.84
CA THR A 156 20.38 -21.62 -0.05
C THR A 156 20.26 -20.11 -0.30
N ASN A 157 19.08 -19.54 -0.03
CA ASN A 157 18.73 -18.14 -0.27
C ASN A 157 18.76 -17.34 1.05
N ALA A 158 19.40 -16.18 1.04
CA ALA A 158 19.52 -15.33 2.23
C ALA A 158 18.17 -14.73 2.67
N ALA A 159 17.29 -14.36 1.72
CA ALA A 159 15.93 -13.90 2.02
C ALA A 159 15.12 -14.99 2.74
N TRP A 160 15.21 -16.24 2.26
CA TRP A 160 14.54 -17.37 2.89
C TRP A 160 15.12 -17.65 4.29
N TRP A 161 16.44 -17.54 4.44
CA TRP A 161 17.11 -17.65 5.73
C TRP A 161 16.57 -16.64 6.74
N VAL A 162 16.41 -15.37 6.35
CA VAL A 162 15.85 -14.31 7.21
C VAL A 162 14.45 -14.67 7.69
N LEU A 163 13.60 -15.21 6.81
CA LEU A 163 12.24 -15.64 7.18
C LEU A 163 12.25 -16.82 8.15
N MET A 164 13.06 -17.85 7.88
CA MET A 164 13.19 -19.02 8.77
C MET A 164 13.75 -18.63 10.13
N ARG A 165 14.74 -17.73 10.15
CA ARG A 165 15.28 -17.19 11.40
C ARG A 165 14.24 -16.38 12.17
N ALA A 166 13.42 -15.59 11.48
CA ALA A 166 12.31 -14.86 12.10
C ALA A 166 11.29 -15.81 12.74
N TYR A 167 10.96 -16.94 12.09
CA TYR A 167 10.12 -17.98 12.69
C TYR A 167 10.74 -18.57 13.97
N GLU A 168 12.02 -18.90 13.96
CA GLU A 168 12.72 -19.38 15.17
C GLU A 168 12.59 -18.38 16.32
N LEU A 169 12.77 -17.09 16.05
CA LEU A 169 12.63 -16.01 17.04
C LEU A 169 11.18 -15.85 17.54
N LEU A 170 10.21 -15.85 16.63
CA LEU A 170 8.78 -15.72 16.94
C LEU A 170 8.29 -16.85 17.83
N TRP A 171 8.67 -18.07 17.47
CA TRP A 171 8.25 -19.28 18.17
C TRP A 171 9.18 -19.64 19.33
N SER A 172 10.24 -18.86 19.58
CA SER A 172 11.20 -19.14 20.66
C SER A 172 11.83 -20.53 20.54
N LEU A 173 12.17 -20.93 19.31
CA LEU A 173 12.87 -22.16 19.02
C LEU A 173 14.38 -21.98 19.25
N PRO A 174 15.11 -23.07 19.53
CA PRO A 174 16.57 -23.05 19.49
C PRO A 174 17.07 -22.62 18.10
N SER A 175 18.21 -21.93 18.05
CA SER A 175 18.89 -21.69 16.77
C SER A 175 19.21 -23.02 16.07
N ASN A 176 19.25 -23.00 14.73
CA ASN A 176 19.50 -24.19 13.91
C ASN A 176 18.37 -25.23 13.93
N THR A 177 17.13 -24.79 14.14
CA THR A 177 15.93 -25.64 14.06
C THR A 177 15.31 -25.64 12.66
N LEU A 178 15.18 -24.46 12.03
CA LEU A 178 14.57 -24.28 10.71
C LEU A 178 15.59 -23.84 9.65
N CYS A 179 16.66 -23.15 10.06
CA CYS A 179 17.73 -22.71 9.16
C CYS A 179 19.10 -22.85 9.84
N PRO A 180 20.20 -23.00 9.07
CA PRO A 180 21.57 -22.99 9.61
C PRO A 180 21.88 -21.76 10.48
N ASN A 181 22.85 -21.85 11.39
CA ASN A 181 23.25 -20.70 12.22
C ASN A 181 23.80 -19.53 11.39
N ASP A 182 24.54 -19.83 10.33
CA ASP A 182 25.17 -18.83 9.49
C ASP A 182 24.32 -18.58 8.23
N PRO A 183 24.03 -17.30 7.89
CA PRO A 183 23.27 -16.97 6.71
C PRO A 183 24.08 -17.25 5.42
N PRO A 184 23.42 -17.67 4.33
CA PRO A 184 24.05 -17.74 3.01
C PRO A 184 24.63 -16.38 2.60
N SER A 185 25.86 -16.37 2.09
CA SER A 185 26.50 -15.17 1.54
C SER A 185 26.47 -15.18 0.00
N VAL A 186 26.60 -14.00 -0.60
CA VAL A 186 26.83 -13.89 -2.04
C VAL A 186 28.20 -14.51 -2.38
N PRO A 187 28.30 -15.43 -3.37
CA PRO A 187 29.57 -16.02 -3.77
C PRO A 187 30.57 -14.98 -4.30
N GLU A 188 31.86 -15.10 -3.96
CA GLU A 188 32.88 -14.16 -4.43
C GLU A 188 33.02 -14.17 -5.97
N ALA A 189 32.80 -15.31 -6.62
CA ALA A 189 32.80 -15.42 -8.08
C ALA A 189 31.78 -14.49 -8.76
N VAL A 190 30.63 -14.21 -8.12
CA VAL A 190 29.64 -13.26 -8.64
C VAL A 190 30.16 -11.83 -8.55
N ARG A 191 30.87 -11.49 -7.46
CA ARG A 191 31.51 -10.18 -7.30
C ARG A 191 32.64 -9.97 -8.30
N GLU A 192 33.44 -11.01 -8.53
CA GLU A 192 34.51 -11.00 -9.54
C GLU A 192 33.96 -10.84 -10.95
N ASP A 193 32.88 -11.55 -11.31
CA ASP A 193 32.19 -11.39 -12.60
C ASP A 193 31.69 -9.95 -12.82
N VAL A 194 31.03 -9.38 -11.81
CA VAL A 194 30.55 -7.99 -11.87
C VAL A 194 31.70 -7.00 -12.07
N ARG A 195 32.83 -7.19 -11.37
CA ARG A 195 34.03 -6.36 -11.55
C ARG A 195 34.60 -6.51 -12.95
N ALA A 196 34.70 -7.74 -13.47
CA ALA A 196 35.18 -7.99 -14.82
C ALA A 196 34.30 -7.33 -15.90
N ARG A 197 32.98 -7.25 -15.68
CA ARG A 197 32.04 -6.54 -16.57
C ARG A 197 32.21 -5.02 -16.60
N GLN A 198 33.05 -4.42 -15.75
CA GLN A 198 33.39 -2.99 -15.84
C GLN A 198 34.40 -2.70 -16.95
N ASP A 199 35.24 -3.68 -17.29
CA ASP A 199 36.33 -3.57 -18.26
C ASP A 199 35.92 -4.12 -19.64
N VAL A 200 34.82 -3.60 -20.19
CA VAL A 200 34.32 -3.99 -21.52
C VAL A 200 35.17 -3.33 -22.62
N ASP A 201 35.77 -4.14 -23.50
CA ASP A 201 36.42 -3.67 -24.71
C ASP A 201 35.36 -3.27 -25.77
N PRO A 202 35.24 -1.97 -26.13
CA PRO A 202 34.26 -1.52 -27.12
C PRO A 202 34.41 -2.18 -28.49
N ALA A 203 35.63 -2.64 -28.84
CA ALA A 203 35.91 -3.27 -30.13
C ALA A 203 35.20 -4.63 -30.29
N THR A 204 34.84 -5.28 -29.18
CA THR A 204 34.17 -6.59 -29.16
C THR A 204 32.66 -6.51 -29.37
N LEU A 205 32.08 -5.30 -29.33
CA LEU A 205 30.64 -5.10 -29.41
C LEU A 205 30.11 -5.14 -30.85
N ASP A 206 29.12 -6.00 -31.08
CA ASP A 206 28.43 -6.10 -32.38
C ASP A 206 27.52 -4.89 -32.62
N VAL A 207 27.85 -4.13 -33.66
CA VAL A 207 27.10 -2.96 -34.17
C VAL A 207 26.82 -3.09 -35.66
N SER A 208 26.81 -4.31 -36.20
CA SER A 208 26.59 -4.61 -37.61
C SER A 208 25.31 -3.97 -38.18
N MET A 209 24.25 -3.97 -37.37
CA MET A 209 22.92 -3.40 -37.65
C MET A 209 22.86 -1.86 -37.62
N VAL A 210 23.91 -1.20 -37.16
CA VAL A 210 23.98 0.26 -37.04
C VAL A 210 24.65 0.83 -38.28
N ARG A 211 24.17 1.99 -38.75
CA ARG A 211 24.77 2.70 -39.88
C ARG A 211 26.26 2.95 -39.64
N GLU A 212 27.08 2.76 -40.68
CA GLU A 212 28.53 2.77 -40.58
C GLU A 212 29.11 4.04 -39.96
N ASP A 213 28.52 5.20 -40.26
CA ASP A 213 28.88 6.51 -39.72
C ASP A 213 28.63 6.67 -38.21
N LEU A 214 27.79 5.81 -37.63
CA LEU A 214 27.41 5.83 -36.22
C LEU A 214 27.99 4.65 -35.41
N ARG A 215 28.61 3.66 -36.06
CA ARG A 215 29.08 2.43 -35.41
C ARG A 215 30.04 2.68 -34.25
N GLU A 216 30.99 3.60 -34.42
CA GLU A 216 31.98 3.89 -33.38
C GLU A 216 31.37 4.60 -32.16
N LYS A 217 30.47 5.56 -32.42
CA LYS A 217 29.70 6.24 -31.37
C LYS A 217 28.81 5.26 -30.61
N GLU A 218 28.16 4.35 -31.33
CA GLU A 218 27.31 3.31 -30.75
C GLU A 218 28.11 2.32 -29.89
N ARG A 219 29.29 1.87 -30.35
CA ARG A 219 30.19 1.02 -29.54
C ARG A 219 30.58 1.70 -28.23
N THR A 220 30.97 2.96 -28.31
CA THR A 220 31.34 3.75 -27.12
C THR A 220 30.15 3.91 -26.18
N HIS A 221 28.97 4.23 -26.72
CA HIS A 221 27.75 4.38 -25.95
C HIS A 221 27.33 3.08 -25.26
N ARG A 222 27.37 1.94 -25.97
CA ARG A 222 27.07 0.61 -25.40
C ARG A 222 28.07 0.20 -24.34
N ALA A 223 29.37 0.37 -24.59
CA ALA A 223 30.41 0.08 -23.60
C ALA A 223 30.25 0.94 -22.34
N ALA A 224 29.96 2.24 -22.50
CA ALA A 224 29.67 3.13 -21.38
C ALA A 224 28.41 2.70 -20.61
N ALA A 225 27.33 2.34 -21.30
CA ALA A 225 26.09 1.85 -20.67
C ALA A 225 26.32 0.53 -19.90
N MET A 226 27.09 -0.41 -20.47
CA MET A 226 27.47 -1.65 -19.79
C MET A 226 28.32 -1.38 -18.55
N ARG A 227 29.29 -0.45 -18.64
CA ARG A 227 30.13 -0.07 -17.50
C ARG A 227 29.32 0.60 -16.39
N VAL A 228 28.42 1.52 -16.71
CA VAL A 228 27.50 2.13 -15.73
C VAL A 228 26.67 1.05 -15.05
N ARG A 229 26.16 0.08 -15.81
CA ARG A 229 25.43 -1.06 -15.24
C ARG A 229 26.32 -1.89 -14.33
N ALA A 230 27.55 -2.21 -14.71
CA ALA A 230 28.46 -2.99 -13.86
C ALA A 230 28.86 -2.25 -12.56
N ILE A 231 29.08 -0.93 -12.61
CA ILE A 231 29.36 -0.12 -11.41
C ILE A 231 28.17 -0.13 -10.45
N GLN A 232 26.97 0.04 -10.98
CA GLN A 232 25.77 -0.04 -10.16
C GLN A 232 25.58 -1.46 -9.57
N ASP A 233 26.02 -2.54 -10.26
CA ASP A 233 25.93 -3.93 -9.79
C ASP A 233 26.86 -4.11 -8.59
N GLU A 234 28.08 -3.58 -8.69
CA GLU A 234 29.04 -3.60 -7.59
C GLU A 234 28.54 -2.79 -6.39
N LEU A 235 27.88 -1.65 -6.62
CA LEU A 235 27.28 -0.85 -5.55
C LEU A 235 26.18 -1.62 -4.81
N LEU A 236 25.30 -2.33 -5.54
CA LEU A 236 24.27 -3.17 -4.90
C LEU A 236 24.90 -4.30 -4.10
N LEU A 237 25.88 -5.01 -4.65
CA LEU A 237 26.60 -6.08 -3.95
C LEU A 237 27.38 -5.59 -2.71
N SER A 238 27.67 -4.29 -2.65
CA SER A 238 28.30 -3.63 -1.52
C SER A 238 27.31 -3.09 -0.48
N GLN A 239 25.99 -3.18 -0.74
CA GLN A 239 24.99 -2.78 0.24
C GLN A 239 25.07 -3.70 1.47
N PRO A 240 25.13 -3.13 2.69
CA PRO A 240 25.21 -3.92 3.91
C PRO A 240 23.83 -4.48 4.26
N VAL A 241 23.51 -5.66 3.75
CA VAL A 241 22.45 -6.50 4.33
C VAL A 241 22.94 -7.12 5.64
N GLN A 242 22.07 -7.21 6.65
CA GLN A 242 22.42 -7.77 7.96
C GLN A 242 21.43 -8.88 8.35
N PRO A 243 21.57 -10.11 7.80
CA PRO A 243 20.55 -11.16 7.91
C PRO A 243 20.05 -11.43 9.34
N VAL A 244 20.96 -11.43 10.32
CA VAL A 244 20.63 -11.68 11.72
C VAL A 244 19.76 -10.55 12.29
N ALA A 245 20.15 -9.30 12.10
CA ALA A 245 19.39 -8.14 12.58
C ALA A 245 18.07 -7.99 11.80
N ASP A 246 18.08 -8.27 10.51
CA ASP A 246 16.91 -8.21 9.63
C ASP A 246 15.85 -9.25 10.01
N ALA A 247 16.26 -10.45 10.44
CA ALA A 247 15.35 -11.43 11.02
C ALA A 247 14.70 -10.94 12.32
N GLU A 248 15.42 -10.18 13.15
CA GLU A 248 14.86 -9.53 14.34
C GLU A 248 13.86 -8.44 13.98
N TYR A 249 14.14 -7.62 12.96
CA TYR A 249 13.20 -6.61 12.46
C TYR A 249 11.93 -7.24 11.90
N VAL A 250 12.03 -8.34 11.15
CA VAL A 250 10.87 -9.10 10.66
C VAL A 250 10.06 -9.66 11.83
N ALA A 251 10.71 -10.30 12.81
CA ALA A 251 10.02 -10.82 13.99
C ALA A 251 9.35 -9.70 14.81
N GLN A 252 9.99 -8.55 14.93
CA GLN A 252 9.42 -7.39 15.61
C GLN A 252 8.23 -6.81 14.85
N ALA A 253 8.30 -6.75 13.51
CA ALA A 253 7.19 -6.32 12.67
C ALA A 253 5.96 -7.21 12.87
N VAL A 254 6.13 -8.54 12.90
CA VAL A 254 5.04 -9.49 13.16
C VAL A 254 4.42 -9.28 14.55
N ARG A 255 5.26 -9.08 15.58
CA ARG A 255 4.76 -8.81 16.94
C ARG A 255 3.99 -7.49 17.05
N THR A 256 4.39 -6.49 16.27
CA THR A 256 3.83 -5.13 16.32
C THR A 256 2.56 -5.02 15.47
N PHE A 257 2.58 -5.58 14.27
CA PHE A 257 1.55 -5.44 13.24
C PHE A 257 0.72 -6.71 13.05
N GLY A 258 0.78 -7.66 13.99
CA GLY A 258 0.08 -8.94 13.88
C GLY A 258 -1.45 -8.86 13.79
N ALA A 259 -2.04 -7.71 14.10
CA ALA A 259 -3.47 -7.43 13.91
C ALA A 259 -3.74 -6.35 12.84
N ASP A 260 -2.70 -5.78 12.23
CA ASP A 260 -2.80 -4.78 11.18
C ASP A 260 -1.78 -5.06 10.06
N PRO A 261 -2.11 -5.97 9.13
CA PRO A 261 -1.17 -6.43 8.12
C PRO A 261 -0.72 -5.31 7.17
N VAL A 262 -1.56 -4.29 6.92
CA VAL A 262 -1.23 -3.22 5.96
C VAL A 262 -0.12 -2.32 6.46
N SER A 263 -0.11 -1.98 7.76
CA SER A 263 0.93 -1.14 8.36
C SER A 263 2.29 -1.85 8.42
N GLY A 264 2.30 -3.17 8.65
CA GLY A 264 3.54 -3.95 8.69
C GLY A 264 4.13 -4.30 7.32
N ALA A 265 3.32 -4.30 6.27
CA ALA A 265 3.72 -4.74 4.94
C ALA A 265 4.89 -3.95 4.36
N LEU A 266 4.88 -2.62 4.50
CA LEU A 266 5.96 -1.76 3.99
C LEU A 266 7.28 -2.07 4.69
N THR A 267 7.26 -2.18 6.03
CA THR A 267 8.45 -2.51 6.83
C THR A 267 9.01 -3.87 6.44
N PHE A 268 8.14 -4.88 6.31
CA PHE A 268 8.53 -6.21 5.84
C PHE A 268 9.18 -6.17 4.45
N GLY A 269 8.55 -5.48 3.50
CA GLY A 269 9.08 -5.32 2.14
C GLY A 269 10.44 -4.61 2.13
N MET A 270 10.60 -3.54 2.92
CA MET A 270 11.87 -2.81 2.99
C MET A 270 13.02 -3.66 3.52
N VAL A 271 12.75 -4.64 4.39
CA VAL A 271 13.76 -5.58 4.89
C VAL A 271 14.05 -6.68 3.85
N LEU A 272 13.04 -7.26 3.23
CA LEU A 272 13.21 -8.43 2.36
C LEU A 272 13.69 -8.09 0.94
N VAL A 273 13.21 -7.01 0.34
CA VAL A 273 13.51 -6.66 -1.06
C VAL A 273 15.00 -6.56 -1.37
N PRO A 274 15.85 -5.92 -0.53
CA PRO A 274 17.30 -5.86 -0.80
C PRO A 274 17.91 -7.25 -1.03
N TYR A 275 17.45 -8.27 -0.29
CA TYR A 275 17.89 -9.64 -0.52
C TYR A 275 17.47 -10.14 -1.89
N LEU A 276 16.23 -9.89 -2.33
CA LEU A 276 15.72 -10.34 -3.63
C LEU A 276 16.50 -9.73 -4.79
N VAL A 277 16.85 -8.47 -4.65
CA VAL A 277 17.65 -7.75 -5.64
C VAL A 277 19.04 -8.39 -5.72
N LEU A 278 19.68 -8.71 -4.58
CA LEU A 278 20.96 -9.42 -4.56
C LEU A 278 20.86 -10.84 -5.15
N GLU A 279 19.81 -11.58 -4.82
CA GLU A 279 19.55 -12.93 -5.32
C GLU A 279 19.33 -12.94 -6.84
N SER A 280 18.67 -11.92 -7.40
CA SER A 280 18.49 -11.77 -8.85
C SER A 280 19.79 -11.63 -9.64
N MET A 281 20.90 -11.33 -8.95
CA MET A 281 22.23 -11.20 -9.56
C MET A 281 23.04 -12.51 -9.52
N ILE A 282 22.55 -13.54 -8.82
CA ILE A 282 23.27 -14.81 -8.66
C ILE A 282 22.69 -15.83 -9.66
N PRO A 283 23.51 -16.34 -10.60
CA PRO A 283 23.07 -17.37 -11.54
C PRO A 283 22.63 -18.65 -10.84
N ASP A 284 21.64 -19.35 -11.40
CA ASP A 284 21.15 -20.66 -10.95
C ASP A 284 20.65 -20.73 -9.50
N ARG A 285 20.38 -19.58 -8.84
CA ARG A 285 19.66 -19.55 -7.55
C ARG A 285 18.20 -19.90 -7.79
N ALA A 286 17.66 -20.74 -6.90
CA ALA A 286 16.23 -21.03 -6.88
C ALA A 286 15.43 -19.78 -6.48
N ASP A 287 14.27 -19.61 -7.11
CA ASP A 287 13.28 -18.62 -6.68
C ASP A 287 12.90 -18.85 -5.21
N LEU A 288 12.40 -17.79 -4.57
CA LEU A 288 11.88 -17.93 -3.21
C LEU A 288 10.78 -18.99 -3.15
N PRO A 289 10.81 -19.89 -2.17
CA PRO A 289 9.68 -20.79 -1.96
C PRO A 289 8.40 -19.99 -1.72
N ALA A 290 7.28 -20.47 -2.27
CA ALA A 290 5.95 -19.89 -2.04
C ALA A 290 5.38 -20.23 -0.64
N GLY A 291 6.13 -20.88 0.25
CA GLY A 291 5.63 -21.31 1.56
C GLY A 291 4.58 -22.43 1.51
N GLY A 292 4.21 -22.91 0.31
CA GLY A 292 3.25 -23.99 0.11
C GLY A 292 1.80 -23.54 -0.13
N CYS A 293 1.52 -22.24 -0.01
CA CYS A 293 0.22 -21.62 -0.28
C CYS A 293 0.34 -20.45 -1.29
N ALA A 294 -0.75 -20.10 -1.96
CA ALA A 294 -0.82 -18.92 -2.81
C ALA A 294 -2.22 -18.28 -2.83
N GLU A 295 -2.29 -16.96 -3.03
CA GLU A 295 -3.51 -16.31 -3.51
C GLU A 295 -3.70 -16.59 -5.00
N HIS A 296 -4.82 -17.23 -5.38
CA HIS A 296 -5.14 -17.42 -6.79
C HIS A 296 -5.93 -16.24 -7.34
N GLY A 297 -5.53 -15.75 -8.52
CA GLY A 297 -6.00 -14.49 -9.11
C GLY A 297 -7.53 -14.38 -9.18
N GLY A 298 -8.05 -13.24 -8.71
CA GLY A 298 -9.46 -12.87 -8.87
C GLY A 298 -9.70 -11.97 -10.09
N ALA A 299 -10.94 -11.48 -10.22
CA ALA A 299 -11.27 -10.46 -11.22
C ALA A 299 -10.37 -9.21 -11.09
N PRO A 300 -10.29 -8.33 -12.08
CA PRO A 300 -9.65 -7.03 -11.92
C PRO A 300 -10.28 -6.17 -10.82
N ALA A 301 -9.54 -5.21 -10.26
CA ALA A 301 -10.05 -4.32 -9.22
C ALA A 301 -11.13 -3.39 -9.78
N THR A 302 -12.22 -3.24 -9.05
CA THR A 302 -13.31 -2.31 -9.39
C THR A 302 -12.94 -0.88 -8.99
N ALA A 303 -13.60 0.12 -9.59
CA ALA A 303 -13.37 1.52 -9.24
C ALA A 303 -13.59 1.82 -7.75
N ALA A 304 -14.61 1.21 -7.13
CA ALA A 304 -14.90 1.38 -5.71
C ALA A 304 -13.83 0.75 -4.80
N GLU A 305 -13.28 -0.42 -5.18
CA GLU A 305 -12.15 -1.03 -4.48
C GLU A 305 -10.90 -0.16 -4.61
N LEU A 306 -10.58 0.32 -5.82
CA LEU A 306 -9.42 1.19 -6.08
C LEU A 306 -9.48 2.49 -5.26
N ALA A 307 -10.65 3.13 -5.20
CA ALA A 307 -10.84 4.32 -4.37
C ALA A 307 -10.56 4.04 -2.88
N GLN A 308 -11.02 2.89 -2.35
CA GLN A 308 -10.74 2.51 -0.96
C GLN A 308 -9.30 2.08 -0.71
N VAL A 309 -8.65 1.46 -1.69
CA VAL A 309 -7.24 1.05 -1.60
C VAL A 309 -6.37 2.30 -1.55
N LEU A 310 -6.45 3.15 -2.58
CA LEU A 310 -5.54 4.29 -2.76
C LEU A 310 -5.82 5.44 -1.78
N ALA A 311 -7.01 5.53 -1.20
CA ALA A 311 -7.32 6.52 -0.16
C ALA A 311 -6.83 6.13 1.24
N ASP A 312 -6.16 4.97 1.40
CA ASP A 312 -5.63 4.53 2.69
C ASP A 312 -4.35 5.32 3.06
N PRO A 313 -4.36 6.08 4.17
CA PRO A 313 -3.25 6.98 4.53
C PRO A 313 -1.94 6.24 4.82
N ARG A 314 -1.99 4.93 5.13
CA ARG A 314 -0.78 4.12 5.36
C ARG A 314 0.04 3.95 4.08
N LEU A 315 -0.56 4.15 2.91
CA LEU A 315 0.13 4.12 1.61
C LEU A 315 0.96 5.39 1.34
N ASP A 316 0.90 6.39 2.23
CA ASP A 316 1.73 7.60 2.15
C ASP A 316 2.98 7.51 3.04
N GLU A 317 3.12 6.46 3.86
CA GLU A 317 4.25 6.27 4.77
C GLU A 317 5.57 6.11 4.01
N PRO A 318 6.67 6.80 4.41
CA PRO A 318 7.90 6.77 3.65
C PRO A 318 8.54 5.36 3.66
N PRO A 319 8.99 4.83 2.50
CA PRO A 319 9.62 3.52 2.40
C PRO A 319 11.04 3.56 2.97
N VAL A 320 11.18 3.38 4.28
CA VAL A 320 12.47 3.44 4.99
C VAL A 320 12.75 2.11 5.67
N HIS A 321 13.98 1.61 5.51
CA HIS A 321 14.44 0.41 6.23
C HIS A 321 14.44 0.67 7.75
N PRO A 322 13.96 -0.27 8.59
CA PRO A 322 13.85 -0.05 10.04
C PRO A 322 15.20 0.29 10.70
N ALA A 323 16.30 -0.35 10.26
CA ALA A 323 17.64 0.02 10.72
C ALA A 323 18.03 1.48 10.40
N ALA A 324 17.63 2.00 9.24
CA ALA A 324 17.91 3.39 8.86
C ALA A 324 17.03 4.38 9.65
N ALA A 325 15.76 4.01 9.88
CA ALA A 325 14.85 4.78 10.71
C ALA A 325 15.34 4.91 12.16
N ALA A 326 15.92 3.84 12.73
CA ALA A 326 16.47 3.84 14.09
C ALA A 326 17.63 4.83 14.29
N VAL A 327 18.40 5.10 13.24
CA VAL A 327 19.56 6.02 13.29
C VAL A 327 19.18 7.46 12.90
N GLY A 328 17.90 7.72 12.58
CA GLY A 328 17.43 9.05 12.16
C GLY A 328 18.07 9.52 10.84
N ALA A 329 18.50 8.58 9.99
CA ALA A 329 19.06 8.91 8.69
C ALA A 329 17.97 9.64 7.87
N SER A 330 18.25 10.88 7.47
CA SER A 330 17.34 11.65 6.62
C SER A 330 17.15 10.92 5.30
N VAL A 331 15.90 10.65 4.92
CA VAL A 331 15.54 10.25 3.56
C VAL A 331 16.07 11.35 2.65
N SER A 332 17.08 11.07 1.84
CA SER A 332 17.70 12.09 1.01
C SER A 332 16.67 12.63 0.01
N GLU A 333 16.57 13.96 -0.13
CA GLU A 333 15.72 14.64 -1.13
C GLU A 333 16.02 14.17 -2.58
N GLN A 334 17.16 13.49 -2.79
CA GLN A 334 17.54 12.85 -4.05
C GLN A 334 16.67 11.64 -4.42
N MET A 335 15.86 11.09 -3.52
CA MET A 335 14.84 10.07 -3.83
C MET A 335 13.56 10.65 -4.48
N SER A 336 13.45 11.97 -4.64
CA SER A 336 12.29 12.62 -5.28
C SER A 336 12.06 12.21 -6.74
N GLY A 337 13.04 11.58 -7.40
CA GLY A 337 12.90 10.98 -8.73
C GLY A 337 12.44 9.51 -8.74
N GLN A 338 12.24 8.88 -7.58
CA GLN A 338 11.93 7.45 -7.41
C GLN A 338 10.69 7.21 -6.54
N SER A 339 9.77 8.18 -6.49
CA SER A 339 8.47 7.98 -5.82
C SER A 339 7.63 6.97 -6.59
N TYR A 340 7.02 6.02 -5.88
CA TYR A 340 6.01 5.12 -6.46
C TYR A 340 4.82 5.95 -6.97
N GLY A 341 4.75 6.13 -8.29
CA GLY A 341 3.83 7.06 -8.94
C GLY A 341 2.62 6.39 -9.56
N ILE A 342 1.86 7.18 -10.33
CA ILE A 342 0.70 6.69 -11.09
C ILE A 342 1.11 5.65 -12.15
N ALA A 343 2.27 5.78 -12.78
CA ALA A 343 2.73 4.83 -13.79
C ALA A 343 2.97 3.44 -13.18
N GLU A 344 3.60 3.39 -12.01
CA GLU A 344 3.80 2.16 -11.24
C GLU A 344 2.46 1.58 -10.74
N THR A 345 1.55 2.44 -10.28
CA THR A 345 0.20 2.03 -9.84
C THR A 345 -0.60 1.42 -11.01
N LEU A 346 -0.55 2.04 -12.20
CA LEU A 346 -1.16 1.51 -13.42
C LEU A 346 -0.56 0.16 -13.83
N ALA A 347 0.76 -0.01 -13.68
CA ALA A 347 1.43 -1.27 -13.97
C ALA A 347 1.03 -2.38 -12.97
N LEU A 348 0.87 -2.05 -11.68
CA LEU A 348 0.42 -3.00 -10.66
C LEU A 348 -1.03 -3.44 -10.93
N PHE A 349 -1.91 -2.50 -11.31
CA PHE A 349 -3.33 -2.75 -11.58
C PHE A 349 -3.64 -2.91 -13.08
N ALA A 350 -2.70 -3.39 -13.89
CA ALA A 350 -2.82 -3.44 -15.35
C ALA A 350 -4.04 -4.21 -15.90
N GLY A 351 -4.63 -5.12 -15.11
CA GLY A 351 -5.87 -5.81 -15.46
C GLY A 351 -7.15 -4.98 -15.27
N SER A 352 -7.08 -3.88 -14.53
CA SER A 352 -8.23 -3.01 -14.17
C SER A 352 -8.41 -1.88 -15.17
N ASP A 353 -9.55 -1.17 -15.09
CA ASP A 353 -9.78 0.01 -15.94
C ASP A 353 -8.73 1.12 -15.63
N PRO A 354 -7.88 1.51 -16.59
CA PRO A 354 -6.87 2.55 -16.38
C PRO A 354 -7.45 3.88 -15.91
N ASN A 355 -8.66 4.25 -16.36
CA ASN A 355 -9.30 5.50 -15.95
C ASN A 355 -9.73 5.45 -14.48
N ALA A 356 -10.25 4.30 -14.03
CA ALA A 356 -10.59 4.10 -12.63
C ALA A 356 -9.36 4.18 -11.71
N VAL A 357 -8.23 3.61 -12.14
CA VAL A 357 -6.95 3.70 -11.40
C VAL A 357 -6.47 5.14 -11.33
N MET A 358 -6.47 5.87 -12.46
CA MET A 358 -6.07 7.28 -12.49
C MET A 358 -6.96 8.15 -11.61
N LEU A 359 -8.29 7.99 -11.71
CA LEU A 359 -9.24 8.75 -10.90
C LEU A 359 -8.97 8.55 -9.41
N ALA A 360 -8.93 7.29 -8.95
CA ALA A 360 -8.69 6.96 -7.55
C ALA A 360 -7.32 7.47 -7.05
N TRP A 361 -6.28 7.42 -7.88
CA TRP A 361 -4.96 7.95 -7.52
C TRP A 361 -4.95 9.47 -7.41
N TYR A 362 -5.49 10.20 -8.38
CA TYR A 362 -5.54 11.67 -8.34
C TYR A 362 -6.44 12.18 -7.20
N GLU A 363 -7.56 11.51 -6.92
CA GLU A 363 -8.41 11.81 -5.77
C GLU A 363 -7.64 11.63 -4.45
N ALA A 364 -6.93 10.50 -4.29
CA ALA A 364 -6.12 10.25 -3.10
C ALA A 364 -5.03 11.31 -2.90
N GLN A 365 -4.33 11.69 -3.98
CA GLN A 365 -3.29 12.74 -3.95
C GLN A 365 -3.87 14.14 -3.71
N ALA A 366 -5.09 14.42 -4.18
CA ALA A 366 -5.75 15.70 -3.97
C ALA A 366 -6.22 15.87 -2.51
N ARG A 367 -6.62 14.77 -1.85
CA ARG A 367 -7.28 14.75 -0.55
C ARG A 367 -6.64 15.63 0.55
N PRO A 368 -5.30 15.67 0.74
CA PRO A 368 -4.69 16.53 1.76
C PRO A 368 -4.90 18.03 1.51
N TRP A 369 -5.10 18.41 0.25
CA TRP A 369 -5.16 19.79 -0.23
C TRP A 369 -6.59 20.34 -0.39
N ILE A 370 -7.61 19.48 -0.33
CA ILE A 370 -9.01 19.88 -0.48
C ILE A 370 -9.38 20.87 0.64
N ARG A 371 -9.86 22.06 0.26
CA ARG A 371 -10.32 23.11 1.19
C ARG A 371 -11.53 23.81 0.57
N PRO A 372 -12.63 24.05 1.31
CA PRO A 372 -13.79 24.74 0.75
C PRO A 372 -13.43 26.09 0.14
N LEU A 373 -13.79 26.29 -1.13
CA LEU A 373 -13.65 27.58 -1.80
C LEU A 373 -14.83 28.46 -1.46
N LEU A 374 -14.55 29.53 -0.72
CA LEU A 374 -15.56 30.45 -0.20
C LEU A 374 -15.29 31.87 -0.72
N GLN A 375 -16.35 32.59 -1.08
CA GLN A 375 -16.30 34.01 -1.44
C GLN A 375 -17.04 34.86 -0.41
N SER A 376 -16.58 36.08 -0.19
CA SER A 376 -17.29 37.06 0.64
C SER A 376 -18.48 37.62 -0.13
N GLY A 377 -19.68 37.41 0.40
CA GLY A 377 -20.91 38.05 -0.03
C GLY A 377 -21.26 39.28 0.81
N ARG A 378 -22.29 40.01 0.37
CA ARG A 378 -22.92 41.08 1.16
C ARG A 378 -24.35 40.67 1.45
N GLY A 379 -24.66 40.43 2.72
CA GLY A 379 -26.02 40.20 3.19
C GLY A 379 -26.87 41.47 3.16
N VAL A 380 -28.17 41.32 3.40
CA VAL A 380 -29.11 42.43 3.54
C VAL A 380 -28.98 43.02 4.95
N ALA A 381 -28.91 44.35 5.08
CA ALA A 381 -28.98 45.02 6.37
C ALA A 381 -30.39 44.80 6.96
N ASP A 382 -30.48 44.15 8.12
CA ASP A 382 -31.76 43.68 8.66
C ASP A 382 -32.64 44.86 9.14
N HIS A 383 -32.03 45.93 9.67
CA HIS A 383 -32.73 47.11 10.19
C HIS A 383 -31.97 48.42 9.94
N GLY A 384 -32.68 49.51 9.65
CA GLY A 384 -32.11 50.85 9.61
C GLY A 384 -31.80 51.38 11.01
N ILE A 385 -30.71 52.13 11.16
CA ILE A 385 -30.35 52.80 12.43
C ILE A 385 -31.22 54.06 12.65
N PRO A 386 -31.56 54.43 13.90
CA PRO A 386 -32.33 55.64 14.16
C PRO A 386 -31.60 56.90 13.69
N GLY A 387 -32.23 57.64 12.77
CA GLY A 387 -31.78 58.91 12.24
C GLY A 387 -32.25 60.12 13.06
N PRO A 388 -32.05 61.35 12.55
CA PRO A 388 -32.48 62.57 13.23
C PRO A 388 -34.01 62.64 13.40
N LEU A 389 -34.42 63.40 14.43
CA LEU A 389 -35.82 63.75 14.65
C LEU A 389 -36.23 64.86 13.70
N GLU A 390 -37.35 64.65 13.02
CA GLU A 390 -37.99 65.65 12.16
C GLU A 390 -39.36 66.03 12.74
N THR A 391 -39.91 67.15 12.28
CA THR A 391 -41.30 67.50 12.57
C THR A 391 -42.22 66.53 11.83
N TRP A 392 -43.18 65.97 12.55
CA TRP A 392 -44.26 65.17 11.95
C TRP A 392 -45.45 66.10 11.64
N GLU A 393 -46.01 66.01 10.45
CA GLU A 393 -47.10 66.88 9.97
C GLU A 393 -48.41 66.12 9.71
N LEU A 394 -49.53 66.86 9.65
CA LEU A 394 -50.83 66.32 9.28
C LEU A 394 -50.83 65.90 7.79
N GLY A 395 -50.51 64.64 7.55
CA GLY A 395 -50.32 64.05 6.24
C GLY A 395 -49.30 62.92 6.24
N ASP A 396 -48.39 62.93 7.22
CA ASP A 396 -47.48 61.82 7.49
C ASP A 396 -48.21 60.63 8.12
N ASP A 397 -47.64 59.43 8.00
CA ASP A 397 -48.22 58.22 8.60
C ASP A 397 -48.22 58.34 10.13
N ALA A 398 -49.37 58.08 10.75
CA ALA A 398 -49.53 58.15 12.20
C ALA A 398 -48.64 57.16 12.97
N THR A 399 -48.18 56.08 12.32
CA THR A 399 -47.26 55.09 12.91
C THR A 399 -45.83 55.60 13.02
N GLU A 400 -45.46 56.63 12.27
CA GLU A 400 -44.13 57.26 12.32
C GLU A 400 -44.00 58.29 13.46
N LEU A 401 -45.11 58.61 14.14
CA LEU A 401 -45.12 59.58 15.23
C LEU A 401 -44.35 59.04 16.45
N ASP A 402 -43.25 59.71 16.79
CA ASP A 402 -42.43 59.40 17.96
C ASP A 402 -43.02 60.08 19.19
N TRP A 403 -43.86 59.34 19.92
CA TRP A 403 -44.52 59.81 21.13
C TRP A 403 -43.54 60.29 22.21
N PRO A 404 -42.48 59.54 22.57
CA PRO A 404 -41.47 60.02 23.51
C PRO A 404 -40.85 61.36 23.10
N ALA A 405 -40.42 61.51 21.83
CA ALA A 405 -39.80 62.73 21.35
C ALA A 405 -40.80 63.91 21.33
N THR A 406 -42.03 63.65 20.91
CA THR A 406 -43.11 64.65 20.88
C THR A 406 -43.42 65.18 22.28
N LEU A 407 -43.60 64.29 23.25
CA LEU A 407 -43.93 64.66 24.64
C LEU A 407 -42.75 65.30 25.37
N ALA A 408 -41.52 64.97 24.99
CA ALA A 408 -40.32 65.63 25.51
C ALA A 408 -40.20 67.09 25.05
N VAL A 409 -40.71 67.42 23.85
CA VAL A 409 -40.78 68.81 23.37
C VAL A 409 -41.83 69.62 24.13
N ASN A 410 -43.04 69.07 24.30
CA ASN A 410 -44.10 69.69 25.09
C ASN A 410 -45.18 68.64 25.45
N PRO A 411 -45.75 68.66 26.68
CA PRO A 411 -46.88 67.79 27.04
C PRO A 411 -48.15 68.09 26.23
N VAL A 412 -48.27 69.26 25.60
CA VAL A 412 -49.36 69.59 24.67
C VAL A 412 -48.97 69.21 23.25
N VAL A 413 -49.69 68.24 22.69
CA VAL A 413 -49.46 67.72 21.34
C VAL A 413 -50.19 68.58 20.31
N VAL A 414 -49.42 69.29 19.48
CA VAL A 414 -49.91 70.13 18.38
C VAL A 414 -49.23 69.65 17.10
N PRO A 415 -49.98 69.05 16.15
CA PRO A 415 -49.44 68.57 14.88
C PRO A 415 -48.70 69.67 14.10
N GLY A 416 -47.56 69.33 13.51
CA GLY A 416 -46.68 70.25 12.77
C GLY A 416 -45.88 71.22 13.66
N VAL A 417 -46.06 71.18 14.97
CA VAL A 417 -45.38 72.10 15.91
C VAL A 417 -44.59 71.32 16.95
N THR A 418 -45.26 70.52 17.77
CA THR A 418 -44.63 69.72 18.84
C THR A 418 -44.46 68.26 18.47
N THR A 419 -45.18 67.78 17.45
CA THR A 419 -45.07 66.42 16.93
C THR A 419 -43.72 66.18 16.25
N ARG A 420 -43.10 65.05 16.57
CA ARG A 420 -41.82 64.61 16.02
C ARG A 420 -41.93 63.19 15.48
N ARG A 421 -41.21 62.91 14.40
CA ARG A 421 -40.95 61.55 13.89
C ARG A 421 -39.46 61.28 13.87
N ARG A 422 -39.08 60.00 13.89
CA ARG A 422 -37.68 59.58 13.80
C ARG A 422 -37.42 58.97 12.43
N THR A 423 -36.49 59.55 11.68
CA THR A 423 -36.06 58.98 10.40
C THR A 423 -35.26 57.70 10.63
N GLN A 424 -35.13 56.84 9.62
CA GLN A 424 -34.22 55.69 9.64
C GLN A 424 -33.13 55.87 8.59
N LEU A 425 -31.88 55.58 8.95
CA LEU A 425 -30.75 55.56 8.03
C LEU A 425 -30.39 54.10 7.71
N PRO A 426 -29.91 53.80 6.49
CA PRO A 426 -29.42 52.46 6.17
C PRO A 426 -28.20 52.10 7.03
N ASP A 427 -28.20 50.90 7.60
CA ASP A 427 -27.03 50.33 8.30
C ASP A 427 -26.10 49.61 7.30
N ASP A 428 -24.87 49.35 7.72
CA ASP A 428 -23.89 48.62 6.89
C ASP A 428 -24.34 47.16 6.67
N PRO A 429 -24.26 46.63 5.43
CA PRO A 429 -24.65 45.26 5.14
C PRO A 429 -23.70 44.27 5.84
N VAL A 430 -24.27 43.24 6.47
CA VAL A 430 -23.50 42.18 7.12
C VAL A 430 -22.68 41.41 6.07
N THR A 431 -21.40 41.18 6.32
CA THR A 431 -20.58 40.34 5.43
C THR A 431 -21.02 38.88 5.54
N THR A 432 -21.39 38.27 4.42
CA THR A 432 -21.75 36.84 4.34
C THR A 432 -20.62 36.04 3.70
N THR A 433 -20.65 34.73 3.88
CA THR A 433 -19.74 33.81 3.20
C THR A 433 -20.58 32.89 2.31
N GLU A 434 -20.28 32.85 1.02
CA GLU A 434 -21.07 32.14 0.01
C GLU A 434 -20.18 31.16 -0.77
N ALA A 435 -20.81 30.13 -1.34
CA ALA A 435 -20.13 29.17 -2.21
C ALA A 435 -19.67 29.87 -3.51
N VAL A 436 -18.55 29.42 -4.06
CA VAL A 436 -17.99 29.96 -5.31
C VAL A 436 -18.62 29.23 -6.51
N THR A 437 -19.01 29.97 -7.54
CA THR A 437 -19.24 29.39 -8.88
C THR A 437 -17.90 29.38 -9.61
N LEU A 438 -17.40 28.19 -9.94
CA LEU A 438 -16.08 28.01 -10.56
C LEU A 438 -16.23 27.55 -12.02
N ASP A 439 -15.69 28.34 -12.95
CA ASP A 439 -15.46 27.92 -14.33
C ASP A 439 -14.00 27.48 -14.52
N LEU A 440 -13.79 26.18 -14.77
CA LEU A 440 -12.45 25.61 -14.95
C LEU A 440 -12.16 25.40 -16.45
N TYR A 441 -11.16 26.13 -16.96
CA TYR A 441 -10.65 25.96 -18.33
C TYR A 441 -9.29 25.27 -18.29
N ILE A 442 -9.16 24.14 -19.01
CA ILE A 442 -7.90 23.40 -19.13
C ILE A 442 -7.37 23.59 -20.54
N ASP A 443 -6.29 24.38 -20.67
CA ASP A 443 -5.58 24.53 -21.95
C ASP A 443 -4.64 23.34 -22.18
N SER A 444 -5.09 22.38 -22.98
CA SER A 444 -4.31 21.21 -23.33
C SER A 444 -3.33 21.49 -24.48
N SER A 445 -2.33 22.33 -24.24
CA SER A 445 -1.18 22.43 -25.15
C SER A 445 -0.37 21.12 -25.12
N GLY A 446 0.30 20.77 -26.22
CA GLY A 446 1.12 19.55 -26.33
C GLY A 446 2.29 19.43 -25.35
N SER A 447 2.46 20.40 -24.44
CA SER A 447 3.49 20.44 -23.39
C SER A 447 3.07 19.74 -22.09
N MET A 448 1.78 19.42 -21.90
CA MET A 448 1.33 18.77 -20.67
C MET A 448 1.78 17.30 -20.62
N PRO A 449 2.34 16.84 -19.49
CA PRO A 449 2.58 15.43 -19.25
C PRO A 449 1.28 14.62 -19.39
N ARG A 450 1.38 13.42 -19.96
CA ARG A 450 0.24 12.50 -20.03
C ARG A 450 -0.22 12.15 -18.59
N PRO A 451 -1.53 12.14 -18.30
CA PRO A 451 -2.04 11.81 -16.97
C PRO A 451 -1.52 10.48 -16.42
N GLU A 452 -1.29 9.50 -17.29
CA GLU A 452 -0.71 8.18 -16.97
C GLU A 452 0.72 8.22 -16.41
N ARG A 453 1.44 9.33 -16.59
CA ARG A 453 2.82 9.54 -16.11
C ARG A 453 2.89 10.56 -14.96
N GLY A 454 1.75 11.03 -14.47
CA GLY A 454 1.65 12.07 -13.47
C GLY A 454 1.61 13.44 -14.14
N SER A 455 0.50 14.17 -13.91
CA SER A 455 0.29 15.51 -14.42
C SER A 455 -0.12 16.44 -13.28
N PRO A 456 0.74 17.41 -12.91
CA PRO A 456 0.40 18.42 -11.91
C PRO A 456 -0.86 19.22 -12.26
N ALA A 457 -1.15 19.41 -13.56
CA ALA A 457 -2.35 20.11 -14.02
C ALA A 457 -3.62 19.32 -13.71
N VAL A 458 -3.59 17.98 -13.89
CA VAL A 458 -4.72 17.11 -13.54
C VAL A 458 -4.93 17.09 -12.03
N LEU A 459 -3.85 17.03 -11.25
CA LEU A 459 -3.92 17.10 -9.79
C LEU A 459 -4.50 18.44 -9.32
N ALA A 460 -4.04 19.57 -9.87
CA ALA A 460 -4.56 20.89 -9.55
C ALA A 460 -6.04 21.03 -9.90
N GLY A 461 -6.45 20.54 -11.09
CA GLY A 461 -7.85 20.49 -11.49
C GLY A 461 -8.70 19.65 -10.53
N MET A 462 -8.20 18.47 -10.12
CA MET A 462 -8.87 17.61 -9.15
C MET A 462 -9.05 18.31 -7.79
N ILE A 463 -8.01 18.97 -7.28
CA ILE A 463 -8.08 19.74 -6.03
C ILE A 463 -9.17 20.81 -6.13
N LEU A 464 -9.21 21.57 -7.23
CA LEU A 464 -10.20 22.63 -7.42
C LEU A 464 -11.62 22.07 -7.50
N VAL A 465 -11.85 21.03 -8.30
CA VAL A 465 -13.18 20.41 -8.48
C VAL A 465 -13.71 19.82 -7.18
N LEU A 466 -12.86 19.18 -6.39
CA LEU A 466 -13.26 18.59 -5.10
C LEU A 466 -13.37 19.62 -3.96
N SER A 467 -12.96 20.87 -4.19
CA SER A 467 -12.96 21.96 -3.20
C SER A 467 -14.17 22.90 -3.31
N VAL A 468 -15.03 22.71 -4.32
CA VAL A 468 -16.25 23.51 -4.56
C VAL A 468 -17.46 22.89 -3.87
#